data_AF-A0A966PRT2-F1
#
_entry.id   AF-A0A966PRT2-F1
#
_cell.length_a   1.000
_cell.length_b   1.000
_cell.length_c   1.000
_cell.angle_alpha   90.00
_cell.angle_beta   90.00
_cell.angle_gamma   90.00
#
_symmetry.space_group_name_H-M   'P 1'
#
loop_
_entity.id
_entity.type
_entity.pdbx_description
1 polymer ?
#
loop_
_entity_poly.entity_id
_entity_poly.type
_entity_poly.pdbx_seq_one_letter_code
_entity_poly.pdbx_strand_id
1 'polypeptide(L)' 'SAVEIEGSKVIGQFPLSDAVSADNFGLLFDKDNKLVDCVNTALGALKESGKLAEIEKTWLADKTNAPIITLD' A
#
# COMPACT_ATOMS: atom_id res chain seq x y z
N SER A 1 10.93 -7.13 12.11
CA SER A 1 12.12 -6.27 11.92
C SER A 1 12.44 -6.21 10.45
N ALA A 2 12.42 -5.03 9.84
CA ALA A 2 13.05 -4.83 8.54
C ALA A 2 14.54 -4.59 8.80
N VAL A 3 15.41 -5.41 8.19
CA VAL A 3 16.86 -5.17 8.22
C VAL A 3 17.20 -4.50 6.90
N GLU A 4 17.47 -3.20 6.95
CA GLU A 4 18.03 -2.47 5.83
C GLU A 4 19.53 -2.78 5.78
N ILE A 5 20.04 -3.20 4.62
CA ILE A 5 21.48 -3.36 4.44
C ILE A 5 22.08 -1.95 4.46
N GLU A 6 22.97 -1.70 5.40
CA GLU A 6 23.59 -0.39 5.58
C GLU A 6 24.29 0.05 4.28
N GLY A 7 23.99 1.26 3.80
CA GLY A 7 24.51 1.80 2.53
C GLY A 7 23.80 1.32 1.26
N SER A 8 22.77 0.48 1.37
CA SER A 8 21.92 0.14 0.22
C SER A 8 20.97 1.29 -0.14
N LYS A 9 20.54 1.36 -1.40
CA LYS A 9 19.63 2.40 -1.89
C LYS A 9 18.64 1.81 -2.89
N VAL A 10 17.38 2.19 -2.78
CA VAL A 10 16.37 1.94 -3.81
C VAL A 10 16.59 2.93 -4.95
N ILE A 11 16.81 2.41 -6.17
CA ILE A 11 17.13 3.23 -7.35
C ILE A 11 15.94 3.42 -8.30
N GLY A 12 14.85 2.69 -8.10
CA GLY A 12 13.63 2.83 -8.88
C GLY A 12 12.51 1.93 -8.37
N GLN A 13 11.29 2.26 -8.77
CA GLN A 13 10.06 1.51 -8.51
C GLN A 13 9.29 1.35 -9.81
N PHE A 14 8.57 0.25 -10.00
CA PHE A 14 7.68 0.09 -11.15
C PHE A 14 6.23 0.29 -10.72
N PRO A 15 5.37 0.90 -11.58
CA PRO A 15 3.94 0.95 -11.29
C PRO A 15 3.37 -0.47 -11.25
N LEU A 16 2.28 -0.63 -10.50
CA LEU A 16 1.48 -1.86 -10.59
C LEU A 16 0.93 -1.97 -12.01
N SER A 17 1.20 -3.08 -12.68
CA SER A 17 0.65 -3.35 -14.02
C SER A 17 -0.63 -4.16 -13.91
N ASP A 18 -1.62 -3.88 -14.76
CA ASP A 18 -2.85 -4.69 -14.86
C ASP A 18 -2.57 -6.16 -15.27
N ALA A 19 -1.38 -6.45 -15.79
CA ALA A 19 -0.94 -7.79 -16.17
C ALA A 19 -0.60 -8.70 -14.98
N VAL A 20 -0.36 -8.13 -13.80
CA VAL A 20 -0.05 -8.88 -12.56
C VAL A 20 -0.96 -8.36 -11.47
N SER A 21 -1.88 -9.21 -11.01
CA SER A 21 -2.72 -8.89 -9.87
C SER A 21 -1.84 -8.57 -8.66
N ALA A 22 -1.92 -7.34 -8.16
CA ALA A 22 -1.22 -6.94 -6.96
C ALA A 22 -1.69 -7.79 -5.78
N ASP A 23 -0.76 -8.14 -4.89
CA ASP A 23 -1.13 -8.70 -3.59
C ASP A 23 -1.96 -7.66 -2.82
N ASN A 24 -3.02 -8.15 -2.17
CA ASN A 24 -3.92 -7.30 -1.40
C ASN A 24 -3.63 -7.44 0.08
N PHE A 25 -3.41 -6.31 0.76
CA PHE A 25 -3.37 -6.26 2.22
C PHE A 25 -4.79 -6.26 2.80
N GLY A 26 -4.95 -6.95 3.92
CA GLY A 26 -6.19 -6.99 4.68
C GLY A 26 -5.94 -6.79 6.17
N LEU A 27 -6.91 -6.21 6.86
CA LEU A 27 -6.91 -6.16 8.33
C LEU A 27 -7.40 -7.51 8.86
N LEU A 28 -6.67 -8.06 9.83
CA LEU A 28 -6.96 -9.36 10.42
C LEU A 28 -7.82 -9.20 11.68
N PHE A 29 -8.83 -10.04 11.79
CA PHE A 29 -9.73 -10.11 12.94
C PHE A 29 -9.92 -11.56 13.37
N ASP A 30 -10.26 -11.76 14.65
CA ASP A 30 -10.79 -13.03 15.10
C ASP A 30 -12.06 -13.40 14.31
N LYS A 31 -12.28 -14.70 14.14
CA LYS A 31 -13.49 -15.23 13.51
C LYS A 31 -14.73 -14.69 14.25
N ASP A 32 -15.73 -14.26 13.49
CA ASP A 32 -17.02 -13.73 13.97
C ASP A 32 -16.94 -12.40 14.73
N ASN A 33 -15.84 -11.64 14.58
CA ASN A 33 -15.72 -10.30 15.15
C ASN A 33 -16.69 -9.30 14.47
N LYS A 34 -17.56 -8.70 15.28
CA LYS A 34 -18.59 -7.75 14.82
C LYS A 34 -18.05 -6.43 14.24
N LEU A 35 -16.76 -6.14 14.43
CA LEU A 35 -16.13 -4.92 13.91
C LEU A 35 -15.79 -5.01 12.42
N VAL A 36 -15.80 -6.20 11.81
CA VAL A 36 -15.42 -6.39 10.41
C VAL A 36 -16.24 -5.50 9.48
N ASP A 37 -17.56 -5.44 9.65
CA ASP A 37 -18.44 -4.64 8.79
C ASP A 37 -18.20 -3.13 8.96
N CYS A 38 -17.98 -2.69 10.20
CA CYS A 38 -17.67 -1.29 10.51
C CYS A 38 -16.34 -0.88 9.86
N VAL A 39 -15.31 -1.72 9.97
CA VAL A 39 -13.99 -1.46 9.40
C VAL A 39 -14.03 -1.49 7.87
N ASN A 40 -14.76 -2.42 7.27
CA ASN A 40 -14.94 -2.45 5.82
C ASN A 40 -15.63 -1.18 5.31
N THR A 41 -16.61 -0.67 6.05
CA THR A 41 -17.29 0.61 5.72
C THR A 41 -16.31 1.79 5.78
N ALA A 42 -15.50 1.86 6.83
CA ALA A 42 -14.49 2.91 6.98
C ALA A 42 -13.41 2.84 5.89
N LEU A 43 -12.93 1.64 5.56
CA LEU A 43 -11.98 1.43 4.47
C LEU A 43 -12.58 1.81 3.10
N GLY A 44 -13.85 1.50 2.87
CA GLY A 44 -14.59 1.95 1.68
C GLY A 44 -14.59 3.47 1.55
N ALA A 45 -14.97 4.19 2.62
CA ALA A 45 -14.96 5.64 2.64
C ALA A 45 -13.56 6.25 2.44
N LEU A 46 -12.51 5.62 2.98
CA LEU A 46 -11.11 6.05 2.77
C LEU A 46 -10.66 5.85 1.32
N LYS A 47 -11.10 4.77 0.67
CA LYS A 47 -10.83 4.52 -0.76
C LYS A 47 -11.55 5.54 -1.63
N GLU A 48 -12.86 5.73 -1.41
CA GLU A 48 -13.69 6.66 -2.18
C GLU A 48 -13.23 8.12 -2.06
N SER A 49 -12.78 8.52 -0.86
CA SER A 49 -12.24 9.86 -0.65
C SER A 49 -10.81 10.07 -1.15
N GLY A 50 -10.13 9.02 -1.62
CA GLY A 50 -8.72 9.07 -2.04
C GLY A 50 -7.71 9.11 -0.89
N LYS A 51 -8.15 9.25 0.36
CA LYS A 51 -7.28 9.32 1.55
C LYS A 51 -6.42 8.07 1.72
N LEU A 52 -6.93 6.89 1.36
CA LEU A 52 -6.13 5.67 1.43
C LEU A 52 -4.93 5.73 0.47
N ALA A 53 -5.12 6.24 -0.73
CA ALA A 53 -4.04 6.41 -1.71
C ALA A 53 -3.01 7.46 -1.24
N GLU A 54 -3.43 8.52 -0.54
CA GLU A 54 -2.51 9.49 0.06
C GLU A 54 -1.62 8.86 1.15
N ILE A 55 -2.20 7.99 1.99
CA ILE A 55 -1.47 7.23 3.01
C ILE A 55 -0.47 6.30 2.34
N GLU A 56 -0.90 5.51 1.34
CA GLU A 56 -0.02 4.60 0.59
C GLU A 56 1.13 5.36 -0.06
N LYS A 57 0.86 6.50 -0.70
CA LYS A 57 1.91 7.32 -1.30
C LYS A 57 2.93 7.78 -0.25
N THR A 58 2.46 8.33 0.87
CA THR A 58 3.31 8.92 1.92
C THR A 58 4.24 7.88 2.56
N TRP A 59 3.75 6.65 2.75
CA TRP A 59 4.45 5.64 3.54
C TRP A 59 5.09 4.53 2.71
N LEU A 60 4.61 4.27 1.49
CA LEU A 60 5.13 3.22 0.62
C LEU A 60 5.93 3.79 -0.55
N ALA A 61 5.41 4.78 -1.27
CA ALA A 61 6.08 5.32 -2.45
C ALA A 61 7.18 6.34 -2.08
N ASP A 62 6.80 7.41 -1.39
CA ASP A 62 7.67 8.55 -1.09
C ASP A 62 8.82 8.18 -0.14
N LYS A 63 8.63 7.17 0.72
CA LYS A 63 9.67 6.72 1.65
C LYS A 63 10.88 6.11 0.97
N THR A 64 10.74 5.60 -0.25
CA THR A 64 11.87 5.02 -0.99
C THR A 64 12.82 6.09 -1.53
N ASN A 65 12.37 7.36 -1.66
CA ASN A 65 13.06 8.43 -2.39
C ASN A 65 13.52 8.02 -3.81
N ALA A 66 12.90 6.99 -4.39
CA ALA A 66 13.28 6.42 -5.67
C ALA A 66 12.26 6.81 -6.75
N PRO A 67 12.71 7.07 -7.99
CA PRO A 67 11.80 7.41 -9.09
C PRO A 67 10.89 6.23 -9.45
N ILE A 68 9.67 6.53 -9.89
CA ILE A 68 8.82 5.55 -10.57
C ILE A 68 9.30 5.46 -12.02
N ILE A 69 9.57 4.25 -12.50
CA ILE A 69 9.99 3.94 -13.86
C ILE A 69 8.77 3.40 -14.60
N THR A 70 8.31 4.14 -15.60
CA THR A 70 7.20 3.77 -16.48
C THR A 70 7.68 3.57 -17.91
N LEU A 71 6.88 2.90 -18.75
CA LEU A 71 7.22 2.54 -20.14
C LEU A 71 6.74 3.57 -21.18
N ASP A 72 6.41 4.79 -20.75
CA ASP A 72 5.96 5.89 -21.61
C ASP A 72 6.91 6.16 -22.79
#